data_AF-A0A968YB53-F1
#
_entry.id   AF-A0A968YB53-F1
#
_cell.length_a   1.000
_cell.length_b   1.000
_cell.length_c   1.000
_cell.angle_alpha   90.00
_cell.angle_beta   90.00
_cell.angle_gamma   90.00
#
_symmetry.space_group_name_H-M   'P 1'
#
loop_
_entity.id
_entity.type
_entity.pdbx_description
1 polymer ?
#
loop_
_entity_poly.entity_id
_entity_poly.type
_entity_poly.pdbx_seq_one_letter_code
_entity_poly.pdbx_strand_id
1 'polypeptide(L)' 'MFTISDPLAAILCCFYGLFSPRTWQHAQVLIVGAILCPGKRTVSAVLRVMGLSRERSFGKYHRVLSRAVWSSR' A
#
# COMPACT_ATOMS: atom_id res chain seq x y z
N MET A 1 -14.38 -7.05 0.27
CA MET A 1 -13.56 -6.09 1.04
C MET A 1 -12.65 -6.91 1.92
N PHE A 2 -11.32 -6.71 1.86
CA PHE A 2 -10.40 -7.42 2.75
C PHE A 2 -10.66 -6.94 4.18
N THR A 3 -11.23 -7.78 5.04
CA THR A 3 -11.33 -7.52 6.48
C THR A 3 -9.93 -7.65 7.05
N ILE A 4 -9.20 -6.53 7.10
CA ILE A 4 -7.93 -6.44 7.82
C ILE A 4 -8.27 -6.76 9.28
N SER A 5 -7.63 -7.78 9.86
CA SER A 5 -7.81 -8.11 11.28
C SER A 5 -7.67 -6.84 12.13
N ASP A 6 -8.59 -6.63 13.06
CA ASP A 6 -8.66 -5.50 14.00
C ASP A 6 -7.29 -4.95 14.48
N PRO A 7 -6.31 -5.79 14.90
CA PRO A 7 -5.00 -5.29 15.33
C PRO A 7 -4.17 -4.63 14.22
N LEU A 8 -4.22 -5.14 12.98
CA LEU A 8 -3.51 -4.52 11.86
C LEU A 8 -4.16 -3.20 11.46
N ALA A 9 -5.48 -3.09 11.55
CA ALA A 9 -6.18 -1.84 11.28
C ALA A 9 -5.79 -0.77 12.31
N ALA A 10 -5.71 -1.13 13.60
CA ALA A 10 -5.27 -0.22 14.65
C ALA A 10 -3.85 0.31 14.42
N ILE A 11 -2.90 -0.57 14.06
CA ILE A 11 -1.53 -0.18 13.75
C ILE A 11 -1.49 0.75 12.53
N LEU A 12 -2.24 0.43 11.47
CA LEU A 12 -2.32 1.26 10.27
C LEU A 12 -2.90 2.65 10.59
N CYS A 13 -3.94 2.74 11.42
CA CYS A 13 -4.56 4.01 11.81
C CYS A 13 -3.56 4.99 12.45
N CYS A 14 -2.54 4.52 13.16
CA CYS A 14 -1.48 5.38 13.70
C CYS A 14 -0.75 6.19 12.62
N PHE A 15 -0.70 5.69 11.39
CA PHE A 15 -0.04 6.35 10.26
C PHE A 15 -1.00 7.19 9.40
N TYR A 16 -2.30 7.21 9.69
CA TYR A 16 -3.30 7.92 8.90
C TYR A 16 -2.94 9.40 8.70
N GLY A 17 -2.51 10.08 9.77
CA GLY A 17 -2.14 11.50 9.75
C GLY A 17 -0.93 11.84 8.87
N LEU A 18 -0.15 10.85 8.43
CA LEU A 18 0.99 11.05 7.53
C LEU A 18 0.58 11.07 6.05
N PHE A 19 -0.65 10.66 5.74
CA PHE A 19 -1.13 10.54 4.37
C PHE A 19 -2.35 11.42 4.13
N SER A 20 -2.45 11.99 2.93
CA SER A 20 -3.73 12.55 2.47
C SER A 20 -4.77 11.42 2.33
N PRO A 21 -6.08 11.69 2.48
CA PRO A 21 -7.13 10.66 2.40
C PRO A 21 -7.07 9.80 1.13
N ARG A 22 -6.72 10.41 -0.02
CA ARG A 22 -6.58 9.69 -1.30
C ARG A 22 -5.33 8.81 -1.34
N THR A 23 -4.22 9.30 -0.80
CA THR A 23 -2.97 8.52 -0.72
C THR A 23 -3.11 7.38 0.28
N TRP A 24 -3.87 7.58 1.36
CA TRP A 24 -4.11 6.59 2.41
C TRP A 24 -4.72 5.29 1.87
N GLN A 25 -5.73 5.40 1.00
CA GLN A 25 -6.35 4.23 0.36
C GLN A 25 -5.34 3.40 -0.44
N HIS A 26 -4.44 4.07 -1.18
CA HIS A 26 -3.39 3.39 -1.92
C HIS A 26 -2.31 2.80 -1.01
N ALA A 27 -1.96 3.50 0.08
CA ALA A 27 -1.00 3.01 1.07
C ALA A 27 -1.49 1.73 1.77
N GLN A 28 -2.76 1.67 2.17
CA GLN A 28 -3.36 0.47 2.76
C GLN A 28 -3.25 -0.74 1.83
N VAL A 29 -3.58 -0.57 0.54
CA VAL A 29 -3.43 -1.64 -0.47
C VAL A 29 -1.98 -2.09 -0.60
N LEU A 30 -1.04 -1.14 -0.61
CA LEU A 30 0.38 -1.46 -0.73
C LEU A 30 0.91 -2.24 0.48
N ILE A 31 0.54 -1.82 1.70
CA ILE A 31 1.01 -2.46 2.93
C ILE A 31 0.42 -3.87 3.04
N VAL A 32 -0.90 -4.01 2.86
CA VAL A 32 -1.56 -5.32 2.94
C VAL A 32 -1.00 -6.26 1.88
N GLY A 33 -0.89 -5.82 0.63
CA GLY A 33 -0.34 -6.67 -0.41
C GLY A 33 1.15 -6.97 -0.23
N ALA A 34 1.95 -6.08 0.37
CA ALA A 34 3.35 -6.36 0.68
C ALA A 34 3.54 -7.40 1.79
N ILE A 35 2.60 -7.47 2.75
CA ILE A 35 2.55 -8.52 3.77
C ILE A 35 2.16 -9.85 3.14
N LEU A 36 1.18 -9.84 2.22
CA LEU A 36 0.68 -11.04 1.55
C LEU A 36 1.61 -11.58 0.45
N CYS A 37 2.51 -10.76 -0.10
CA CYS A 37 3.47 -11.19 -1.12
C CYS A 37 4.61 -12.03 -0.53
N PRO A 38 4.73 -13.32 -0.87
CA PRO A 38 5.96 -14.07 -0.62
C PRO A 38 7.06 -13.62 -1.61
N GLY A 39 8.24 -13.24 -1.11
CA GLY A 39 9.40 -12.88 -1.94
C GLY A 39 9.46 -11.39 -2.33
N LYS A 40 9.48 -11.07 -3.64
CA LYS A 40 9.73 -9.70 -4.13
C LYS A 40 8.52 -8.80 -3.88
N ARG A 41 8.62 -7.88 -2.93
CA ARG A 41 7.60 -6.88 -2.54
C ARG A 41 7.58 -5.66 -3.46
N THR A 42 7.63 -5.87 -4.77
CA THR A 42 7.52 -4.76 -5.73
C THR A 42 6.07 -4.29 -5.83
N VAL A 43 5.86 -3.02 -6.18
CA VAL A 43 4.51 -2.46 -6.39
C VAL A 43 3.68 -3.34 -7.34
N SER A 44 4.28 -3.83 -8.42
CA SER A 44 3.59 -4.72 -9.38
C SER A 44 3.22 -6.09 -8.78
N ALA A 45 4.09 -6.69 -7.96
CA ALA A 45 3.79 -7.97 -7.29
C ALA A 45 2.66 -7.80 -6.26
N VAL A 46 2.73 -6.72 -5.49
CA VAL A 46 1.72 -6.31 -4.51
C VAL A 46 0.36 -6.12 -5.17
N LEU A 47 0.30 -5.34 -6.26
CA LEU A 47 -0.94 -5.15 -6.99
C LEU A 47 -1.46 -6.44 -7.63
N ARG A 48 -0.57 -7.34 -8.05
CA ARG A 48 -0.97 -8.65 -8.59
C ARG A 48 -1.63 -9.53 -7.52
N VAL A 49 -1.06 -9.61 -6.32
CA VAL A 49 -1.64 -10.38 -5.19
C VAL A 49 -2.95 -9.76 -4.73
N MET A 50 -3.08 -8.44 -4.77
CA MET A 50 -4.32 -7.73 -4.45
C MET A 50 -5.39 -7.79 -5.56
N GLY A 51 -5.16 -8.52 -6.66
CA GLY A 51 -6.12 -8.65 -7.76
C GLY A 51 -6.21 -7.42 -8.69
N LEU A 52 -5.31 -6.45 -8.52
CA LEU A 52 -5.25 -5.17 -9.24
C LEU A 52 -4.26 -5.19 -10.41
N SER A 53 -3.93 -6.36 -10.93
CA SER A 53 -2.95 -6.52 -12.03
C SER A 53 -3.37 -5.84 -13.35
N ARG A 54 -4.65 -5.55 -13.52
CA ARG A 54 -5.21 -4.88 -14.72
C ARG A 54 -5.60 -3.42 -14.47
N GLU A 55 -5.30 -2.88 -13.30
CA GLU A 55 -5.63 -1.51 -12.95
C GLU A 55 -4.89 -0.54 -13.88
N ARG A 56 -5.60 0.30 -14.64
CA ARG A 56 -4.96 1.19 -15.64
C ARG A 56 -4.07 2.25 -15.01
N SER A 57 -4.26 2.52 -13.71
CA SER A 57 -3.58 3.57 -12.97
C SER A 57 -2.46 3.07 -12.03
N PHE A 58 -1.59 2.16 -12.48
CA PHE A 58 -0.39 1.73 -11.74
C PHE A 58 0.43 2.90 -11.15
N GLY A 59 0.54 4.01 -11.90
CA GLY A 59 1.27 5.20 -11.46
C GLY A 59 0.76 5.82 -10.16
N LYS A 60 -0.53 5.64 -9.81
CA LYS A 60 -1.07 6.17 -8.54
C LYS A 60 -0.45 5.50 -7.31
N TYR A 61 -0.12 4.22 -7.42
CA TYR A 61 0.53 3.46 -6.35
C TYR A 61 2.00 3.83 -6.21
N HIS A 62 2.71 4.04 -7.33
CA HIS A 62 4.08 4.56 -7.29
C HIS A 62 4.16 5.93 -6.62
N ARG A 63 3.17 6.81 -6.80
CA ARG A 63 3.14 8.13 -6.14
C ARG A 63 3.19 8.08 -4.62
N VAL A 64 2.71 7.00 -3.99
CA VAL A 64 2.81 6.81 -2.53
C VAL A 64 4.29 6.80 -2.11
N LEU A 65 5.13 6.13 -2.89
CA LEU A 65 6.58 6.03 -2.65
C LEU A 65 7.35 7.19 -3.28
N SER A 66 6.91 7.73 -4.42
CA SER A 66 7.69 8.76 -5.12
C SER A 66 7.48 10.18 -4.58
N ARG A 67 6.43 10.45 -3.78
CA ARG A 67 6.14 11.80 -3.28
C ARG A 67 6.76 12.12 -1.91
N ALA A 68 7.12 11.11 -1.13
CA ALA A 68 7.77 11.33 0.15
C ALA A 68 9.29 11.33 -0.03
N VAL A 69 9.99 12.16 0.75
CA VAL A 69 11.46 12.08 0.86
C VAL A 69 11.75 10.94 1.82
N TRP A 70 12.06 9.76 1.28
CA TRP A 70 12.45 8.61 2.08
C TRP A 70 13.91 8.75 2.49
N SER A 71 14.21 8.58 3.77
CA SER A 71 15.58 8.38 4.20
C SER A 71 16.09 7.06 3.63
N SER A 72 17.04 7.12 2.69
CA SER A 72 17.67 5.94 2.11
C SER A 72 18.74 5.32 3.01
N ARG A 73 18.71 5.62 4.31
CA ARG A 73 19.75 5.33 5.28
C ARG A 73 19.19 4.47 6.40
#